data_AF-A0A9D1YEN4-F1
#
_entry.id   AF-A0A9D1YEN4-F1
#
_cell.length_a   1.000
_cell.length_b   1.000
_cell.length_c   1.000
_cell.angle_alpha   90.00
_cell.angle_beta   90.00
_cell.angle_gamma   90.00
#
_symmetry.space_group_name_H-M   'P 1'
#
loop_
_entity.id
_entity.type
_entity.pdbx_description
1 polymer ?
#
loop_
_entity_poly.entity_id
_entity_poly.type
_entity_poly.pdbx_seq_one_letter_code
_entity_poly.pdbx_strand_id
1 'polypeptide(L)' 'CGEHGGDPTSVEFCHNVGLNYVSCSPFRVPIARLAAAQAAVKEKRAAK' A
#
# COMPACT_ATOMS: atom_id res chain seq x y z
N CYS A 1 5.02 -1.06 9.58
CA CYS A 1 4.34 -1.96 10.54
C CYS A 1 3.39 -1.14 11.41
N GLY A 2 2.55 -1.78 12.23
CA GLY A 2 1.59 -1.07 13.09
C GLY A 2 0.29 -0.71 12.36
N GLU A 3 -0.51 0.14 12.97
CA GLU A 3 -1.88 0.42 12.51
C GLU A 3 -1.93 1.03 11.09
N HIS A 4 -0.98 1.91 10.77
CA HIS A 4 -0.82 2.53 9.46
C HIS A 4 -0.51 1.52 8.35
N GLY A 5 0.06 0.36 8.67
CA GLY A 5 0.41 -0.64 7.65
C GLY A 5 -0.79 -1.29 6.96
N GLY A 6 -2.01 -1.05 7.47
CA GLY A 6 -3.26 -1.54 6.89
C GLY A 6 -4.24 -0.43 6.51
N ASP A 7 -3.80 0.83 6.60
CA ASP A 7 -4.56 2.00 6.16
C ASP A 7 -4.24 2.31 4.69
N PRO A 8 -5.22 2.39 3.77
CA PRO A 8 -4.96 2.51 2.34
C PRO A 8 -4.12 3.72 1.92
N THR A 9 -4.37 4.90 2.52
CA THR A 9 -3.64 6.12 2.16
C THR A 9 -2.20 6.05 2.67
N SER A 10 -1.98 5.47 3.85
CA SER A 10 -0.64 5.16 4.36
C SER A 10 0.10 4.15 3.49
N VAL A 11 -0.57 3.10 2.99
CA VAL A 11 0.02 2.11 2.08
C VAL A 11 0.42 2.74 0.74
N GLU A 12 -0.42 3.60 0.17
CA GLU A 12 -0.09 4.38 -1.04
C GLU A 12 1.11 5.30 -0.80
N PHE A 13 1.14 6.00 0.35
CA PHE A 13 2.30 6.81 0.73
C PHE A 13 3.57 5.97 0.81
N CYS A 14 3.54 4.84 1.51
CA CYS A 14 4.67 3.91 1.62
C CYS A 14 5.17 3.44 0.24
N HIS A 15 4.25 3.10 -0.67
CA HIS A 15 4.58 2.76 -2.05
C HIS A 15 5.34 3.90 -2.75
N ASN A 16 4.81 5.12 -2.67
CA ASN A 16 5.38 6.29 -3.35
C ASN A 16 6.78 6.69 -2.82
N VAL A 17 7.07 6.43 -1.54
CA VAL A 17 8.41 6.68 -0.97
C VAL A 17 9.38 5.50 -1.16
N GLY A 18 8.98 4.47 -1.90
CA GLY A 18 9.84 3.33 -2.28
C GLY A 18 9.99 2.25 -1.21
N LEU A 19 9.07 2.15 -0.24
CA LEU A 19 9.07 1.00 0.68
C LEU A 19 8.71 -0.28 -0.09
N ASN A 20 9.39 -1.37 0.27
CA ASN A 20 9.23 -2.67 -0.37
C ASN A 20 8.22 -3.58 0.33
N TYR A 21 7.80 -3.27 1.56
CA TYR A 21 6.75 -4.00 2.26
C TYR A 21 6.02 -3.13 3.28
N VAL A 22 4.81 -3.56 3.64
CA VAL A 22 4.03 -3.08 4.79
C VAL A 22 3.63 -4.27 5.67
N SER A 23 3.35 -4.00 6.94
CA SER A 23 2.96 -5.04 7.91
C SER A 23 1.80 -4.51 8.75
N CYS A 24 0.74 -5.30 8.85
CA CYS A 24 -0.50 -4.98 9.57
C CYS A 24 -1.12 -6.23 10.19
N SER A 25 -2.13 -6.03 11.04
CA SER A 25 -2.88 -7.14 11.67
C SER A 25 -3.51 -8.06 10.61
N PRO A 26 -3.68 -9.38 10.89
CA PRO A 26 -4.12 -10.36 9.89
C PRO A 26 -5.39 -9.97 9.13
N PHE A 27 -6.37 -9.38 9.81
CA PHE A 27 -7.63 -8.95 9.20
C PHE A 27 -7.49 -7.74 8.26
N ARG A 28 -6.42 -6.94 8.36
CA ARG A 28 -6.13 -5.83 7.43
C ARG A 28 -5.24 -6.25 6.26
N VAL A 29 -4.70 -7.46 6.25
CA VAL A 29 -3.86 -7.96 5.14
C VAL A 29 -4.58 -7.87 3.78
N PRO A 30 -5.87 -8.25 3.64
CA PRO A 30 -6.57 -8.09 2.37
C PRO A 30 -6.69 -6.62 1.92
N ILE A 31 -6.92 -5.69 2.87
CA ILE A 31 -7.02 -4.25 2.61
C ILE A 31 -5.66 -3.71 2.14
N ALA A 32 -4.59 -4.03 2.87
CA ALA A 32 -3.23 -3.60 2.54
C ALA A 32 -2.81 -4.12 1.15
N ARG A 33 -3.15 -5.37 0.81
CA ARG A 33 -2.87 -5.94 -0.52
C ARG A 33 -3.61 -5.22 -1.63
N LEU A 34 -4.90 -4.92 -1.45
CA LEU A 34 -5.68 -4.19 -2.44
C LEU A 34 -5.15 -2.76 -2.63
N ALA A 35 -4.85 -2.05 -1.53
CA ALA A 35 -4.29 -0.71 -1.58
C ALA A 35 -2.93 -0.67 -2.29
N ALA A 36 -2.04 -1.62 -1.99
CA ALA A 36 -0.75 -1.74 -2.67
C ALA A 36 -0.92 -1.99 -4.19
N ALA A 37 -1.87 -2.84 -4.58
CA ALA A 37 -2.17 -3.07 -6.00
C ALA A 37 -2.71 -1.79 -6.69
N GLN A 38 -3.60 -1.05 -6.03
CA GLN A 38 -4.13 0.21 -6.53
C GLN A 38 -3.03 1.26 -6.73
N ALA A 39 -2.13 1.41 -5.75
CA ALA A 39 -0.98 2.32 -5.83
C ALA A 39 -0.07 1.98 -7.02
N ALA A 40 0.31 0.70 -7.19
CA ALA A 40 1.14 0.26 -8.30
C ALA A 40 0.46 0.45 -9.67
N VAL A 41 -0.86 0.25 -9.78
CA VAL A 41 -1.60 0.50 -11.04
C VAL A 41 -1.64 2.00 -11.35
N LYS A 42 -1.84 2.85 -10.34
CA LYS A 42 -1.86 4.31 -10.50
C LYS A 42 -0.50 4.84 -10.96
N GLU A 43 0.59 4.38 -10.33
CA GLU A 43 1.96 4.69 -10.75
C GLU A 43 2.20 4.30 -12.22
N LYS A 44 1.85 3.06 -12.61
CA LYS A 44 1.97 2.59 -14.00
C LYS A 44 1.15 3.42 -14.99
N ARG A 45 0.00 3.94 -14.60
CA ARG A 45 -0.83 4.83 -15.44
C ARG A 45 -0.23 6.22 -15.58
N ALA A 46 0.46 6.73 -14.55
CA ALA A 46 1.09 8.05 -14.56
C ALA A 46 2.45 8.06 -15.29
N ALA A 47 3.17 6.93 -15.29
CA ALA A 47 4.45 6.77 -15.99
C ALA A 47 4.30 6.48 -17.50
N LYS A 48 3.07 6.45 -18.03
CA LYS A 48 2.76 6.25 -19.45
C LYS A 48 2.44 7.60 -20.10
#